data_AF-A0A6M0IQP7-F1
#
_entry.id   AF-A0A6M0IQP7-F1
#
_cell.length_a   1.000
_cell.length_b   1.000
_cell.length_c   1.000
_cell.angle_alpha   90.00
_cell.angle_beta   90.00
_cell.angle_gamma   90.00
#
_symmetry.space_group_name_H-M   'P 1'
#
loop_
_entity.id
_entity.type
_entity.pdbx_description
1 polymer ?
#
loop_
_entity_poly.entity_id
_entity_poly.type
_entity_poly.pdbx_seq_one_letter_code
_entity_poly.pdbx_strand_id
1 'polypeptide(L)'
;MIALSSPVTLTIRQQATTLAWQLVRAARLPFKIAQSQAWATVRLLSQMQTGPTEFSYIKDDRTRRVAIGERPAPAIDKPLVIRYFDLEAGDIRSFRIDRLVTA
;
A
#
# COMPACT_ATOMS: atom_id res chain seq x y z
N MET A 1 22.11 -17.62 -27.48
CA MET A 1 21.93 -17.53 -26.01
C MET A 1 21.49 -16.12 -25.67
N ILE A 2 20.20 -15.91 -25.39
CA ILE A 2 19.68 -14.62 -24.95
C ILE A 2 19.69 -14.65 -23.42
N ALA A 3 20.50 -13.79 -22.80
CA ALA A 3 20.50 -13.65 -21.35
C ALA A 3 19.09 -13.21 -20.91
N LEU A 4 18.43 -14.07 -20.13
CA LEU A 4 17.20 -13.73 -19.43
C LEU A 4 17.52 -12.57 -18.48
N SER A 5 17.14 -11.35 -18.87
CA SER A 5 17.22 -10.18 -18.02
C SER A 5 16.46 -10.48 -16.72
N SER A 6 17.18 -10.56 -15.61
CA SER A 6 16.60 -10.70 -14.28
C SER A 6 15.52 -9.63 -14.09
N PRO A 7 14.39 -9.94 -13.41
CA PRO A 7 13.35 -8.96 -13.17
C PRO A 7 13.97 -7.77 -12.44
N VAL A 8 13.86 -6.58 -13.05
CA VAL A 8 14.34 -5.34 -12.44
C VAL A 8 13.57 -5.15 -11.13
N THR A 9 14.25 -5.34 -10.01
CA THR A 9 13.70 -5.02 -8.70
C THR A 9 13.72 -3.51 -8.54
N LEU A 10 12.53 -2.90 -8.53
CA LEU A 10 12.42 -1.46 -8.37
C LEU A 10 12.88 -1.05 -6.97
N THR A 11 13.70 0.00 -6.90
CA THR A 11 14.04 0.65 -5.62
C THR A 11 12.78 1.21 -4.95
N ILE A 12 12.81 1.35 -3.62
CA ILE A 12 11.68 1.93 -2.86
C ILE A 12 11.22 3.29 -3.41
N ARG A 13 12.18 4.10 -3.88
CA ARG A 13 11.93 5.40 -4.49
C ARG A 13 11.20 5.30 -5.83
N GLN A 14 11.59 4.35 -6.68
CA GLN A 14 10.93 4.11 -7.96
C GLN A 14 9.51 3.57 -7.75
N GLN A 15 9.31 2.69 -6.77
CA GLN A 15 7.99 2.20 -6.38
C GLN A 15 7.09 3.35 -5.91
N ALA A 16 7.57 4.19 -4.98
CA ALA A 16 6.81 5.33 -4.46
C ALA A 16 6.49 6.35 -5.57
N THR A 17 7.44 6.64 -6.46
CA THR A 17 7.21 7.57 -7.57
C THR A 17 6.17 7.04 -8.57
N THR A 18 6.26 5.75 -8.91
CA THR A 18 5.28 5.10 -9.80
C THR A 18 3.88 5.12 -9.19
N LEU A 19 3.78 4.78 -7.90
CA LEU A 19 2.52 4.76 -7.18
C LEU A 19 1.90 6.16 -7.03
N ALA A 20 2.72 7.19 -6.79
CA ALA A 20 2.25 8.57 -6.74
C ALA A 20 1.58 9.00 -8.06
N TRP A 21 2.19 8.66 -9.21
CA TRP A 21 1.58 8.94 -10.52
C TRP A 21 0.28 8.17 -10.75
N GLN A 22 0.20 6.92 -10.29
CA GLN A 22 -1.05 6.15 -10.35
C GLN A 22 -2.16 6.79 -9.52
N LEU A 23 -1.84 7.28 -8.31
CA LEU A 23 -2.77 7.99 -7.44
C LEU A 23 -3.26 9.30 -8.06
N VAL A 24 -2.38 10.09 -8.67
CA VAL A 24 -2.77 11.30 -9.39
C VAL A 24 -3.77 10.97 -10.51
N ARG A 25 -3.50 9.93 -11.29
CA ARG A 25 -4.34 9.58 -12.45
C ARG A 25 -5.70 9.02 -12.04
N ALA A 26 -5.74 8.13 -11.06
CA ALA A 26 -6.97 7.40 -10.73
C ALA A 26 -7.79 8.04 -9.60
N ALA A 27 -7.15 8.66 -8.61
CA ALA A 27 -7.83 9.32 -7.49
C ALA A 27 -7.88 10.86 -7.63
N ARG A 28 -7.26 11.44 -8.68
CA ARG A 28 -7.18 12.89 -8.91
C ARG A 28 -6.61 13.68 -7.73
N LEU A 29 -5.75 13.04 -6.94
CA LEU A 29 -5.09 13.70 -5.81
C LEU A 29 -4.05 14.71 -6.32
N PRO A 30 -3.86 15.85 -5.63
CA PRO A 30 -2.70 16.70 -5.84
C PRO A 30 -1.41 15.90 -5.71
N PHE A 31 -0.42 16.13 -6.58
CA PHE A 31 0.81 15.32 -6.61
C PHE A 31 1.52 15.28 -5.25
N LYS A 32 1.55 16.40 -4.51
CA LYS A 32 2.11 16.47 -3.14
C LYS A 32 1.46 15.45 -2.19
N ILE A 33 0.12 15.36 -2.21
CA ILE A 33 -0.64 14.41 -1.38
C ILE A 33 -0.38 12.99 -1.87
N ALA A 34 -0.47 12.76 -3.19
CA ALA A 34 -0.22 11.45 -3.79
C ALA A 34 1.18 10.92 -3.47
N GLN A 35 2.19 11.78 -3.46
CA GLN A 35 3.57 11.43 -3.11
C GLN A 35 3.71 11.02 -1.63
N SER A 36 3.10 11.78 -0.71
CA SER A 36 3.06 11.41 0.72
C SER A 36 2.42 10.03 0.91
N GLN A 37 1.26 9.84 0.29
CA GLN A 37 0.48 8.60 0.34
C GLN A 37 1.27 7.39 -0.19
N ALA A 38 1.96 7.59 -1.31
CA ALA A 38 2.75 6.55 -1.94
C ALA A 38 3.95 6.15 -1.06
N TRP A 39 4.65 7.11 -0.46
CA TRP A 39 5.74 6.81 0.45
C TRP A 39 5.28 6.08 1.70
N ALA A 40 4.19 6.53 2.33
CA ALA A 40 3.60 5.86 3.48
C ALA A 40 3.20 4.42 3.15
N THR A 41 2.61 4.22 1.96
CA THR A 41 2.21 2.90 1.49
C THR A 41 3.40 1.97 1.30
N VAL A 42 4.42 2.38 0.55
CA VAL A 42 5.55 1.50 0.27
C VAL A 42 6.29 1.13 1.56
N ARG A 43 6.39 2.06 2.51
CA ARG A 43 6.95 1.78 3.85
C ARG A 43 6.08 0.78 4.62
N LEU A 44 4.76 1.00 4.66
CA LEU A 44 3.83 0.08 5.31
C LEU A 44 3.94 -1.33 4.73
N LEU A 45 3.97 -1.47 3.41
CA LEU A 45 4.11 -2.77 2.75
C LEU A 45 5.44 -3.44 3.08
N SER A 46 6.54 -2.68 3.15
CA SER A 46 7.84 -3.20 3.57
C SER A 46 7.83 -3.65 5.03
N GLN A 47 7.13 -2.93 5.92
CA GLN A 47 7.01 -3.30 7.34
C GLN A 47 6.15 -4.57 7.51
N MET A 48 5.01 -4.64 6.80
CA MET A 48 4.11 -5.80 6.79
C MET A 48 4.75 -7.08 6.25
N GLN A 49 5.82 -6.97 5.44
CA GLN A 49 6.62 -8.12 5.01
C GLN A 49 7.55 -8.65 6.11
N THR A 50 7.91 -7.81 7.08
CA THR A 50 8.77 -8.19 8.21
C THR A 50 7.97 -8.68 9.42
N GLY A 51 6.69 -8.33 9.52
CA GLY A 51 5.79 -8.79 10.59
C GLY A 51 4.55 -7.92 10.75
N PRO A 52 3.79 -8.13 11.84
CA PRO A 52 2.61 -7.33 12.18
C PRO A 52 2.95 -5.85 12.22
N THR A 53 2.20 -5.03 11.50
CA THR A 53 2.37 -3.58 11.51
C THR A 53 1.05 -2.89 11.82
N GLU A 54 1.07 -1.97 12.77
CA GLU A 54 -0.07 -1.09 13.06
C GLU A 54 -0.16 0.03 12.02
N PHE A 55 -1.36 0.28 11.52
CA PHE A 55 -1.66 1.38 10.60
C PHE A 55 -3.10 1.84 10.78
N SER A 56 -3.44 2.97 10.16
CA SER A 56 -4.82 3.46 10.17
C SER A 56 -5.27 3.95 8.81
N TYR A 57 -6.56 3.82 8.54
CA TYR A 57 -7.17 4.26 7.28
C TYR A 57 -8.62 4.70 7.50
N ILE A 58 -9.13 5.49 6.57
CA ILE A 58 -10.53 5.95 6.57
C ILE A 58 -11.40 4.91 5.85
N LYS A 59 -12.48 4.48 6.49
CA LYS A 59 -13.48 3.58 5.89
C LYS A 59 -14.41 4.34 4.93
N ASP A 60 -15.28 3.60 4.23
CA ASP A 60 -16.34 4.19 3.39
C ASP A 60 -17.32 5.07 4.17
N ASP A 61 -17.61 4.72 5.42
CA ASP A 61 -18.46 5.50 6.35
C ASP A 61 -17.76 6.73 6.94
N ARG A 62 -16.55 7.05 6.47
CA ARG A 62 -15.69 8.15 6.93
C ARG A 62 -15.16 8.01 8.36
N THR A 63 -15.36 6.87 9.01
CA THR A 63 -14.73 6.60 10.30
C THR A 63 -13.27 6.19 10.13
N ARG A 64 -12.42 6.55 11.10
CA ARG A 64 -11.02 6.10 11.16
C ARG A 64 -10.97 4.69 11.76
N ARG A 65 -10.31 3.77 11.08
CA ARG A 65 -9.94 2.45 11.64
C ARG A 65 -8.45 2.43 11.94
N VAL A 66 -8.09 1.94 13.12
CA VAL A 66 -6.75 1.44 13.43
C VAL A 66 -6.80 -0.08 13.25
N ALA A 67 -5.74 -0.65 12.67
CA ALA A 67 -5.63 -2.09 12.43
C ALA A 67 -4.18 -2.53 12.59
N ILE A 68 -3.98 -3.76 13.05
CA ILE A 68 -2.68 -4.44 13.03
C ILE A 68 -2.76 -5.51 11.95
N GLY A 69 -1.90 -5.41 10.94
CA GLY A 69 -1.97 -6.29 9.79
C GLY A 69 -0.63 -6.76 9.27
N GLU A 70 -0.70 -7.88 8.57
CA GLU A 70 0.43 -8.53 7.89
C GLU A 70 0.16 -8.69 6.40
N ARG A 71 1.23 -8.87 5.62
CA ARG A 71 1.14 -9.11 4.19
C ARG A 71 0.75 -10.58 3.95
N PRO A 72 -0.45 -10.89 3.43
CA PRO A 72 -0.81 -12.27 3.13
C PRO A 72 0.04 -12.79 1.96
N ALA A 73 0.55 -14.02 2.05
CA ALA A 73 1.21 -14.69 0.94
C ALA A 73 0.25 -15.71 0.29
N PRO A 74 -0.06 -15.62 -1.02
CA PRO A 74 0.32 -14.59 -1.99
C PRO A 74 -0.57 -13.33 -1.93
N ALA A 75 0.04 -12.14 -1.99
CA ALA A 75 -0.67 -10.87 -2.11
C ALA A 75 -0.87 -10.51 -3.58
N ILE A 76 -2.08 -10.69 -4.11
CA ILE A 76 -2.49 -10.13 -5.40
C ILE A 76 -3.18 -8.80 -5.08
N ASP A 77 -2.42 -7.71 -5.14
CA ASP A 77 -2.99 -6.37 -4.98
C ASP A 77 -3.68 -5.94 -6.28
N LYS A 78 -4.88 -5.37 -6.12
CA LYS A 78 -5.49 -4.60 -7.20
C LYS A 78 -4.85 -3.20 -7.25
N PRO A 79 -4.87 -2.51 -8.40
CA PRO A 79 -4.38 -1.14 -8.47
C PRO A 79 -5.00 -0.27 -7.37
N LEU A 80 -4.15 0.38 -6.58
CA LEU A 80 -4.53 1.27 -5.48
C LEU A 80 -5.28 0.65 -4.31
N VAL A 81 -5.33 -0.68 -4.20
CA VAL A 81 -5.96 -1.39 -3.08
C VAL A 81 -4.94 -2.32 -2.44
N ILE A 82 -4.73 -2.16 -1.14
CA ILE A 82 -3.87 -3.03 -0.35
C ILE A 82 -4.74 -4.10 0.30
N ARG A 83 -4.37 -5.37 0.08
CA ARG A 83 -4.92 -6.49 0.83
C ARG A 83 -3.98 -6.86 1.97
N TYR A 84 -4.55 -7.07 3.16
CA TYR A 84 -3.81 -7.42 4.37
C TYR A 84 -4.58 -8.47 5.17
N PHE A 85 -3.87 -9.28 5.96
CA PHE A 85 -4.50 -10.11 6.99
C PHE A 85 -4.63 -9.29 8.26
N ASP A 86 -5.85 -9.09 8.73
CA ASP A 86 -6.15 -8.32 9.93
C ASP A 86 -6.08 -9.25 11.14
N LEU A 87 -5.11 -9.03 12.03
CA LEU A 87 -4.88 -9.90 13.18
C LEU A 87 -5.99 -9.78 14.24
N GLU A 88 -6.65 -8.63 14.33
CA GLU A 88 -7.73 -8.41 15.29
C GLU A 88 -9.04 -9.06 14.80
N ALA A 89 -9.30 -8.99 13.50
CA ALA A 89 -10.47 -9.61 12.90
C ALA A 89 -10.27 -11.09 12.55
N GLY A 90 -9.03 -11.58 12.48
CA GLY A 90 -8.69 -12.92 12.04
C GLY A 90 -9.07 -13.21 10.58
N ASP A 91 -9.17 -12.17 9.73
CA ASP A 91 -9.67 -12.29 8.36
C ASP A 91 -8.93 -11.36 7.39
N ILE A 92 -8.98 -11.69 6.10
CA ILE A 92 -8.41 -10.89 5.03
C ILE A 92 -9.30 -9.65 4.81
N ARG A 93 -8.68 -8.48 4.90
CA ARG A 93 -9.32 -7.20 4.60
C ARG A 93 -8.56 -6.46 3.51
N SER A 94 -9.20 -5.42 3.00
CA SER A 94 -8.57 -4.51 2.06
C SER A 94 -8.98 -3.08 2.30
N PHE A 95 -8.10 -2.16 1.92
CA PHE A 95 -8.38 -0.74 1.94
C PHE A 95 -7.73 -0.07 0.73
N ARG A 96 -8.27 1.09 0.35
CA ARG A 96 -7.71 1.88 -0.74
C ARG A 96 -6.56 2.73 -0.23
N ILE A 97 -5.50 2.83 -1.04
CA ILE A 97 -4.29 3.57 -0.71
C ILE A 97 -4.59 5.04 -0.43
N ASP A 98 -5.49 5.68 -1.18
CA ASP A 98 -5.90 7.07 -0.99
C ASP A 98 -6.62 7.34 0.34
N ARG A 99 -6.95 6.29 1.10
CA ARG A 99 -7.57 6.39 2.42
C ARG A 99 -6.63 6.05 3.58
N LEU A 100 -5.39 5.67 3.30
CA LEU A 100 -4.36 5.51 4.34
C LEU A 100 -4.22 6.83 5.11
N VAL A 101 -4.21 6.78 6.43
CA VAL A 101 -3.92 7.96 7.24
C VAL A 101 -2.40 8.08 7.34
N THR A 102 -1.85 9.14 6.75
CA THR A 102 -0.44 9.49 6.87
C THR A 102 -0.25 10.46 8.03
N ALA A 103 0.86 10.33 8.76
CA ALA A 103 1.28 11.32 9.76
C ALA A 103 1.62 12.68 9.13
#